data_AF-A0AAV7ILH9-F1
#
_entry.id   AF-A0AAV7ILH9-F1
#
_cell.length_a   1.000
_cell.length_b   1.000
_cell.length_c   1.000
_cell.angle_alpha   90.00
_cell.angle_beta   90.00
_cell.angle_gamma   90.00
#
_symmetry.space_group_name_H-M   'P 1'
#
loop_
_entity.id
_entity.type
_entity.pdbx_description
1 polymer ?
#
loop_
_entity_poly.entity_id
_entity_poly.type
_entity_poly.pdbx_seq_one_letter_code
_entity_poly.pdbx_strand_id
1 'polypeptide(L)'
;MTEDWRANNSDFDLKIMIGNARIGRILAFISILYAPLIVTLHILVTMFLKPDKDLLYTSVPTVANNLMWPSYFPFDTSRKYVFEATWFCQILATTGASLIYGTFDTFIAVIVLHICSQLAIVRKRLRNLHNGLKSQYSLSHDLINKKLSAIIKRHEELISMANTIENTFNIVLLPQFICYPLIFCFQGYAMLTSMAKTQASSLQILYYLSYDTYTLYHLFIFCWIGEQLINESKSISSSFYESSWYNYSYTNSRSLMLIGYRAMQPLYISAGKYARFSLSLFVSLLKTSMGYLSMLRAVQVRNL
;
A
#
# COMPACT_ATOMS: atom_id res chain seq x y z
N MET A 1 9.08 0.90 17.33
CA MET A 1 8.73 2.29 16.93
C MET A 1 9.01 3.29 18.04
N THR A 2 8.26 3.33 19.14
CA THR A 2 8.42 4.38 20.18
C THR A 2 9.82 4.40 20.79
N GLU A 3 10.40 3.23 21.07
CA GLU A 3 11.77 3.10 21.54
C GLU A 3 12.79 3.65 20.53
N ASP A 4 12.55 3.42 19.24
CA ASP A 4 13.43 3.89 18.16
C ASP A 4 13.47 5.41 18.09
N TRP A 5 12.34 6.08 18.36
CA TRP A 5 12.25 7.55 18.41
C TRP A 5 12.84 8.15 19.69
N ARG A 6 12.85 7.39 20.79
CA ARG A 6 13.44 7.79 22.07
C ARG A 6 14.93 7.47 22.19
N ALA A 7 15.46 6.64 21.29
CA ALA A 7 16.87 6.29 21.27
C ALA A 7 17.73 7.55 21.00
N ASN A 8 18.98 7.52 21.49
CA ASN A 8 19.96 8.56 21.20
C ASN A 8 20.42 8.45 19.73
N ASN A 9 19.67 9.09 18.84
CA ASN A 9 19.84 9.03 17.40
C ASN A 9 20.78 10.13 16.93
N SER A 10 21.68 9.80 15.99
CA SER A 10 22.48 10.83 15.32
C SER A 10 21.60 11.68 14.39
N ASP A 11 22.03 12.90 14.05
CA ASP A 11 21.29 13.81 13.14
C ASP A 11 20.91 13.13 11.83
N PHE A 12 21.79 12.29 11.31
CA PHE A 12 21.52 11.51 10.11
C PHE A 12 20.43 10.45 10.32
N ASP A 13 20.45 9.75 11.46
CA ASP A 13 19.46 8.71 11.76
C ASP A 13 18.07 9.36 11.90
N LEU A 14 18.02 10.51 12.58
CA LEU A 14 16.81 11.36 12.65
C LEU A 14 16.38 11.83 11.26
N LYS A 15 17.30 12.27 10.40
CA LYS A 15 16.98 12.73 9.04
C LYS A 15 16.30 11.63 8.21
N ILE A 16 16.80 10.38 8.27
CA ILE A 16 16.17 9.24 7.57
C ILE A 16 14.79 8.93 8.16
N MET A 17 14.69 8.83 9.49
CA MET A 17 13.43 8.50 10.15
C MET A 17 12.36 9.56 9.89
N ILE A 18 12.71 10.85 10.00
CA ILE A 18 11.79 11.97 9.73
C ILE A 18 11.44 12.02 8.23
N GLY A 19 12.39 11.75 7.34
CA GLY A 19 12.14 11.70 5.89
C GLY A 19 11.05 10.70 5.53
N ASN A 20 11.21 9.44 5.94
CA ASN A 20 10.22 8.40 5.68
C ASN A 20 8.90 8.62 6.44
N ALA A 21 8.96 9.15 7.67
CA ALA A 21 7.75 9.51 8.42
C ALA A 21 6.99 10.69 7.77
N ARG A 22 7.68 11.62 7.10
CA ARG A 22 7.03 12.67 6.30
C ARG A 22 6.38 12.08 5.05
N ILE A 23 7.06 11.17 4.35
CA ILE A 23 6.46 10.49 3.19
C ILE A 23 5.21 9.71 3.61
N GLY A 24 5.29 8.90 4.67
CA GLY A 24 4.13 8.19 5.21
C GLY A 24 2.97 9.12 5.61
N ARG A 25 3.27 10.26 6.22
CA ARG A 25 2.25 11.30 6.52
C ARG A 25 1.64 11.89 5.25
N ILE A 26 2.44 12.19 4.23
CA ILE A 26 1.93 12.72 2.95
C ILE A 26 1.01 11.69 2.29
N LEU A 27 1.39 10.41 2.28
CA LEU A 27 0.52 9.34 1.77
C LEU A 27 -0.79 9.25 2.53
N ALA A 28 -0.75 9.35 3.86
CA ALA A 28 -1.94 9.39 4.71
C ALA A 28 -2.83 10.60 4.43
N PHE A 29 -2.25 11.81 4.34
CA PHE A 29 -2.99 13.03 4.04
C PHE A 29 -3.66 12.97 2.66
N ILE A 30 -2.95 12.50 1.64
CA ILE A 30 -3.53 12.33 0.30
C ILE A 30 -4.71 11.35 0.38
N SER A 31 -4.54 10.19 1.02
CA SER A 31 -5.59 9.17 1.15
C SER A 31 -6.84 9.71 1.87
N ILE A 32 -6.65 10.42 2.98
CA ILE A 32 -7.73 10.96 3.82
C ILE A 32 -8.47 12.10 3.13
N LEU A 33 -7.77 12.97 2.40
CA LEU A 33 -8.39 14.11 1.69
C LEU A 33 -9.08 13.68 0.39
N TYR A 34 -8.57 12.65 -0.29
CA TYR A 34 -9.14 12.18 -1.55
C TYR A 34 -10.46 11.41 -1.33
N ALA A 35 -10.56 10.62 -0.25
CA ALA A 35 -11.76 9.83 0.07
C ALA A 35 -13.08 10.64 0.08
N PRO A 36 -13.21 11.77 0.82
CA PRO A 36 -14.44 12.56 0.82
C PRO A 36 -14.72 13.22 -0.53
N LEU A 37 -13.70 13.56 -1.33
CA LEU A 37 -13.87 14.14 -2.66
C LEU A 37 -14.60 13.16 -3.61
N ILE A 38 -14.28 11.88 -3.54
CA ILE A 38 -14.98 10.86 -4.34
C ILE A 38 -16.42 10.71 -3.88
N VAL A 39 -16.65 10.71 -2.57
CA VAL A 39 -18.01 10.59 -2.00
C VAL A 39 -18.87 11.79 -2.42
N THR A 40 -18.33 13.01 -2.38
CA THR A 40 -19.06 14.20 -2.83
C THR A 40 -19.34 14.16 -4.32
N LEU A 41 -18.37 13.74 -5.17
CA LEU A 41 -18.61 13.54 -6.60
C LEU A 41 -19.70 12.49 -6.86
N HIS A 42 -19.72 11.38 -6.11
CA HIS A 42 -20.78 10.37 -6.23
C HIS A 42 -22.16 10.92 -5.85
N ILE A 43 -22.23 11.73 -4.78
CA ILE A 43 -23.49 12.39 -4.39
C ILE A 43 -23.97 13.33 -5.50
N LEU A 44 -23.07 14.14 -6.08
CA LEU A 44 -23.43 15.04 -7.18
C LEU A 44 -23.92 14.26 -8.41
N VAL A 45 -23.23 13.20 -8.81
CA VAL A 45 -23.65 12.35 -9.94
C VAL A 45 -25.02 11.72 -9.69
N THR A 46 -25.23 11.15 -8.51
CA THR A 46 -26.49 10.47 -8.18
C THR A 46 -27.67 11.44 -8.04
N MET A 47 -27.46 12.64 -7.51
CA MET A 47 -28.52 13.66 -7.35
C MET A 47 -28.87 14.34 -8.68
N PHE A 48 -27.88 14.74 -9.48
CA PHE A 48 -28.11 15.57 -10.68
C PHE A 48 -28.34 14.76 -11.95
N LEU A 49 -27.70 13.61 -12.09
CA LEU A 49 -27.72 12.87 -13.36
C LEU A 49 -28.71 11.71 -13.34
N LYS A 50 -29.26 11.34 -12.17
CA LYS A 50 -30.16 10.17 -11.97
C LYS A 50 -29.82 9.07 -12.98
N PRO A 51 -28.59 8.53 -12.93
CA PRO A 51 -28.11 7.62 -13.96
C PRO A 51 -29.12 6.50 -14.14
N ASP A 52 -29.35 6.11 -15.39
CA ASP A 52 -30.32 5.10 -15.78
C ASP A 52 -29.94 3.74 -15.18
N LYS A 53 -30.33 3.54 -13.91
CA LYS A 53 -30.06 2.34 -13.11
C LYS A 53 -30.94 1.17 -13.55
N ASP A 54 -31.87 1.42 -14.47
CA ASP A 54 -32.86 0.48 -14.96
C ASP A 54 -32.22 -0.68 -15.75
N LEU A 55 -31.04 -0.49 -16.32
CA LEU A 55 -30.36 -1.57 -17.06
C LEU A 55 -29.77 -2.68 -16.17
N LEU A 56 -29.51 -2.43 -14.88
CA LEU A 56 -28.83 -3.39 -13.98
C LEU A 56 -29.76 -4.00 -12.92
N TYR A 57 -30.83 -3.30 -12.52
CA TYR A 57 -31.63 -3.65 -11.33
C TYR A 57 -33.13 -3.87 -11.60
N THR A 58 -33.59 -3.82 -12.87
CA THR A 58 -34.99 -4.04 -13.24
C THR A 58 -35.51 -5.46 -12.95
N SER A 59 -34.62 -6.45 -12.79
CA SER A 59 -34.99 -7.84 -12.55
C SER A 59 -35.41 -8.14 -11.10
N VAL A 60 -35.25 -7.19 -10.16
CA VAL A 60 -35.55 -7.41 -8.74
C VAL A 60 -36.45 -6.28 -8.19
N PRO A 61 -37.78 -6.49 -8.12
CA PRO A 61 -38.74 -5.44 -7.71
C PRO A 61 -38.58 -4.97 -6.26
N THR A 62 -37.75 -5.65 -5.46
CA THR A 62 -37.52 -5.32 -4.05
C THR A 62 -36.33 -4.37 -3.81
N VAL A 63 -35.57 -4.00 -4.85
CA VAL A 63 -34.39 -3.13 -4.71
C VAL A 63 -34.76 -1.66 -4.82
N ALA A 64 -34.33 -0.87 -3.84
CA ALA A 64 -34.53 0.57 -3.82
C ALA A 64 -33.52 1.27 -4.76
N ASN A 65 -33.85 1.37 -6.04
CA ASN A 65 -32.96 1.90 -7.09
C ASN A 65 -32.66 3.40 -6.94
N ASN A 66 -33.57 4.15 -6.32
CA ASN A 66 -33.46 5.60 -6.15
C ASN A 66 -32.46 6.03 -5.05
N LEU A 67 -31.81 5.10 -4.34
CA LEU A 67 -30.82 5.38 -3.29
C LEU A 67 -29.40 5.59 -3.84
N MET A 68 -28.48 6.14 -3.02
CA MET A 68 -27.08 6.40 -3.40
C MET A 68 -26.39 5.10 -3.83
N TRP A 69 -26.62 4.05 -3.05
CA TRP A 69 -26.31 2.66 -3.39
C TRP A 69 -27.62 1.87 -3.50
N PRO A 70 -27.96 1.33 -4.69
CA PRO A 70 -29.11 0.43 -4.83
C PRO A 70 -28.97 -0.76 -3.89
N SER A 71 -29.96 -0.99 -3.02
CA SER A 71 -29.93 -2.05 -2.01
C SER A 71 -31.33 -2.49 -1.63
N TYR A 72 -31.44 -3.72 -1.14
CA TYR A 72 -32.66 -4.24 -0.54
C TYR A 72 -32.77 -3.80 0.92
N PHE A 73 -33.96 -3.37 1.33
CA PHE A 73 -34.27 -3.04 2.72
C PHE A 73 -35.56 -3.77 3.16
N PRO A 74 -35.63 -4.25 4.41
CA PRO A 74 -36.82 -4.92 4.96
C PRO A 74 -37.96 -3.94 5.28
N PHE A 75 -37.77 -2.64 5.03
CA PHE A 75 -38.73 -1.57 5.26
C PHE A 75 -38.98 -0.77 3.97
N ASP A 76 -40.15 -0.14 3.90
CA ASP A 76 -40.58 0.62 2.73
C ASP A 76 -39.84 1.95 2.57
N THR A 77 -38.84 1.96 1.67
CA THR A 77 -38.02 3.13 1.32
C THR A 77 -38.72 4.12 0.39
N SER A 78 -39.97 3.87 -0.02
CA SER A 78 -40.74 4.83 -0.83
C SER A 78 -41.24 6.02 0.00
N ARG A 79 -41.38 5.85 1.31
CA ARG A 79 -41.80 6.91 2.24
C ARG A 79 -40.72 7.97 2.38
N LYS A 80 -41.08 9.24 2.17
CA LYS A 80 -40.15 10.39 2.16
C LYS A 80 -39.18 10.42 3.36
N TYR A 81 -39.68 10.35 4.59
CA TYR A 81 -38.83 10.41 5.79
C TYR A 81 -37.88 9.20 5.92
N VAL A 82 -38.34 8.01 5.54
CA VAL A 82 -37.53 6.79 5.56
C VAL A 82 -36.46 6.83 4.47
N PHE A 83 -36.81 7.33 3.29
CA PHE A 83 -35.89 7.57 2.19
C PHE A 83 -34.77 8.54 2.58
N GLU A 84 -35.12 9.71 3.12
CA GLU A 84 -34.15 10.74 3.55
C GLU A 84 -33.22 10.21 4.65
N ALA A 85 -33.76 9.51 5.65
CA ALA A 85 -32.96 8.89 6.69
C ALA A 85 -32.02 7.80 6.14
N THR A 86 -32.50 6.93 5.25
CA THR A 86 -31.70 5.86 4.63
C THR A 86 -30.57 6.43 3.78
N TRP A 87 -30.87 7.48 3.00
CA TRP A 87 -29.88 8.19 2.19
C TRP A 87 -28.77 8.81 3.05
N PHE A 88 -29.15 9.48 4.14
CA PHE A 88 -28.20 10.05 5.09
C PHE A 88 -27.32 8.97 5.75
N CYS A 89 -27.92 7.85 6.17
CA CYS A 89 -27.19 6.71 6.70
C CYS A 89 -26.21 6.12 5.67
N GLN A 90 -26.58 6.01 4.39
CA GLN A 90 -25.69 5.52 3.33
C GLN A 90 -24.49 6.46 3.11
N ILE A 91 -24.68 7.78 3.18
CA ILE A 91 -23.59 8.76 3.08
C ILE A 91 -22.61 8.57 4.25
N LEU A 92 -23.13 8.51 5.48
CA LEU A 92 -22.31 8.32 6.67
C LEU A 92 -21.55 6.99 6.62
N ALA A 93 -22.23 5.90 6.24
CA ALA A 93 -21.61 4.58 6.12
C ALA A 93 -20.51 4.55 5.06
N THR A 94 -20.77 5.14 3.88
CA THR A 94 -19.79 5.19 2.78
C THR A 94 -18.56 6.01 3.17
N THR A 95 -18.77 7.16 3.81
CA THR A 95 -17.68 8.03 4.28
C THR A 95 -16.87 7.36 5.38
N GLY A 96 -17.54 6.71 6.33
CA GLY A 96 -16.87 5.96 7.38
C GLY A 96 -16.04 4.80 6.83
N ALA A 97 -16.62 4.00 5.93
CA ALA A 97 -15.93 2.88 5.30
C ALA A 97 -14.69 3.34 4.51
N SER A 98 -14.80 4.38 3.68
CA SER A 98 -13.67 4.88 2.89
C SER A 98 -12.53 5.40 3.75
N LEU A 99 -12.84 6.09 4.87
CA LEU A 99 -11.84 6.55 5.83
C LEU A 99 -11.15 5.37 6.55
N ILE A 100 -11.90 4.34 6.96
CA ILE A 100 -11.34 3.15 7.62
C ILE A 100 -10.37 2.44 6.67
N TYR A 101 -10.77 2.19 5.42
CA TYR A 101 -9.91 1.55 4.42
C TYR A 101 -8.65 2.38 4.15
N GLY A 102 -8.79 3.67 3.88
CA GLY A 102 -7.63 4.54 3.64
C GLY A 102 -6.68 4.63 4.84
N THR A 103 -7.21 4.58 6.06
CA THR A 103 -6.39 4.55 7.29
C THR A 103 -5.64 3.24 7.42
N PHE A 104 -6.27 2.11 7.10
CA PHE A 104 -5.63 0.80 7.13
C PHE A 104 -4.45 0.71 6.14
N ASP A 105 -4.66 1.13 4.89
CA ASP A 105 -3.63 1.08 3.85
C ASP A 105 -2.42 1.95 4.22
N THR A 106 -2.69 3.15 4.73
CA THR A 106 -1.65 4.11 5.12
C THR A 106 -0.94 3.71 6.40
N PHE A 107 -1.62 3.03 7.33
CA PHE A 107 -1.01 2.45 8.53
C PHE A 107 0.05 1.41 8.16
N ILE A 108 -0.26 0.48 7.25
CA ILE A 108 0.71 -0.50 6.76
C ILE A 108 1.88 0.21 6.09
N ALA A 109 1.61 1.18 5.22
CA ALA A 109 2.65 1.96 4.55
C ALA A 109 3.63 2.63 5.54
N VAL A 110 3.12 3.26 6.61
CA VAL A 110 3.94 3.92 7.62
C VAL A 110 4.83 2.94 8.39
N ILE A 111 4.29 1.78 8.79
CA ILE A 111 5.07 0.77 9.51
C ILE A 111 6.19 0.21 8.64
N VAL A 112 5.88 -0.11 7.38
CA VAL A 112 6.86 -0.66 6.43
C VAL A 112 7.97 0.36 6.14
N LEU A 113 7.61 1.62 5.90
CA LEU A 113 8.57 2.70 5.71
C LEU A 113 9.47 2.93 6.93
N HIS A 114 8.95 2.74 8.14
CA HIS A 114 9.75 2.79 9.36
C HIS A 114 10.76 1.64 9.41
N ILE A 115 10.37 0.42 9.06
CA ILE A 115 11.32 -0.70 8.93
C ILE A 115 12.39 -0.37 7.90
N CYS A 116 12.02 0.16 6.74
CA CYS A 116 12.99 0.61 5.73
C CYS A 116 13.98 1.64 6.30
N SER A 117 13.50 2.61 7.10
CA SER A 117 14.39 3.57 7.78
C SER A 117 15.38 2.88 8.73
N GLN A 118 14.89 1.93 9.52
CA GLN A 118 15.72 1.22 10.49
C GLN A 118 16.75 0.31 9.81
N LEU A 119 16.39 -0.33 8.69
CA LEU A 119 17.30 -1.09 7.84
C LEU A 119 18.40 -0.18 7.26
N ALA A 120 18.04 1.03 6.81
CA ALA A 120 19.01 2.02 6.33
C ALA A 120 20.00 2.47 7.43
N ILE A 121 19.51 2.63 8.67
CA ILE A 121 20.36 2.94 9.84
C ILE A 121 21.32 1.78 10.15
N VAL A 122 20.83 0.54 10.15
CA VAL A 122 21.67 -0.67 10.33
C VAL A 122 22.76 -0.73 9.25
N ARG A 123 22.38 -0.53 7.98
CA ARG A 123 23.32 -0.46 6.86
C ARG A 123 24.41 0.58 7.07
N LYS A 124 24.04 1.79 7.52
CA LYS A 124 25.03 2.83 7.83
C LYS A 124 25.95 2.44 8.98
N ARG A 125 25.40 1.87 10.07
CA ARG A 125 26.21 1.45 11.23
C ARG A 125 27.22 0.38 10.83
N LEU A 126 26.83 -0.54 9.95
CA LEU A 126 27.72 -1.55 9.36
C LEU A 126 28.84 -0.91 8.53
N ARG A 127 28.51 0.05 7.65
CA ARG A 127 29.50 0.80 6.86
C ARG A 127 30.46 1.63 7.71
N ASN A 128 29.96 2.27 8.76
CA ASN A 128 30.78 3.04 9.69
C ASN A 128 31.74 2.15 10.48
N LEU A 129 31.30 0.95 10.88
CA LEU A 129 32.17 -0.04 11.52
C LEU A 129 33.30 -0.46 10.57
N HIS A 130 32.98 -0.74 9.30
CA HIS A 130 33.96 -1.05 8.27
C HIS A 130 34.97 0.10 8.05
N ASN A 131 34.50 1.33 7.89
CA ASN A 131 35.39 2.48 7.66
C ASN A 131 36.31 2.76 8.84
N GLY A 132 35.82 2.60 10.07
CA GLY A 132 36.63 2.74 11.28
C GLY A 132 37.75 1.71 11.39
N LEU A 133 37.59 0.52 10.79
CA LEU A 133 38.65 -0.48 10.69
C LEU A 133 39.69 -0.13 9.63
N LYS A 134 39.28 0.49 8.52
CA LYS A 134 40.20 0.94 7.45
C LYS A 134 41.06 2.12 7.87
N SER A 135 40.53 3.04 8.68
CA SER A 135 41.22 4.30 9.02
C SER A 135 42.29 4.17 10.12
N GLN A 136 42.76 2.97 10.45
CA GLN A 136 43.82 2.72 11.44
C GLN A 136 43.58 3.32 12.83
N TYR A 137 42.33 3.67 13.17
CA TYR A 137 41.97 3.99 14.55
C TYR A 137 42.00 2.67 15.31
N SER A 138 42.75 2.59 16.40
CA SER A 138 42.83 1.44 17.30
C SER A 138 41.52 1.26 18.07
N LEU A 139 40.43 1.00 17.35
CA LEU A 139 39.17 0.54 17.92
C LEU A 139 39.50 -0.78 18.63
N SER A 140 39.37 -0.79 19.96
CA SER A 140 39.64 -2.00 20.73
C SER A 140 38.76 -3.14 20.20
N HIS A 141 39.31 -4.36 20.16
CA HIS A 141 38.58 -5.54 19.72
C HIS A 141 37.25 -5.70 20.46
N ASP A 142 37.22 -5.36 21.76
CA ASP A 142 36.01 -5.34 22.57
C ASP A 142 34.95 -4.34 22.07
N LEU A 143 35.35 -3.15 21.64
CA LEU A 143 34.43 -2.15 21.12
C LEU A 143 33.88 -2.57 19.75
N ILE A 144 34.70 -3.21 18.91
CA ILE A 144 34.26 -3.79 17.63
C ILE A 144 33.24 -4.91 17.89
N ASN A 145 33.54 -5.83 18.81
CA ASN A 145 32.64 -6.93 19.18
C ASN A 145 31.31 -6.40 19.69
N LYS A 146 31.32 -5.40 20.60
CA LYS A 146 30.11 -4.76 21.13
C LYS A 146 29.29 -4.07 20.04
N LYS A 147 29.93 -3.28 19.18
CA LYS A 147 29.24 -2.58 18.07
C LYS A 147 28.66 -3.56 17.06
N LEU A 148 29.42 -4.58 16.68
CA LEU A 148 28.96 -5.61 15.78
C LEU A 148 27.76 -6.34 16.39
N SER A 149 27.90 -6.89 17.60
CA SER A 149 26.81 -7.58 18.31
C SER A 149 25.52 -6.75 18.36
N ALA A 150 25.61 -5.44 18.61
CA ALA A 150 24.46 -4.54 18.58
C ALA A 150 23.81 -4.41 17.19
N ILE A 151 24.62 -4.34 16.12
CA ILE A 151 24.13 -4.32 14.73
C ILE A 151 23.43 -5.63 14.39
N ILE A 152 24.03 -6.76 14.77
CA ILE A 152 23.47 -8.11 14.54
C ILE A 152 22.10 -8.24 15.19
N LYS A 153 22.05 -7.98 16.51
CA LYS A 153 20.82 -8.07 17.29
C LYS A 153 19.73 -7.18 16.71
N ARG A 154 20.10 -5.95 16.32
CA ARG A 154 19.15 -5.02 15.72
C ARG A 154 18.61 -5.49 14.37
N HIS A 155 19.47 -6.06 13.52
CA HIS A 155 19.05 -6.61 12.23
C HIS A 155 18.10 -7.79 12.41
N GLU A 156 18.37 -8.66 13.38
CA GLU A 156 17.51 -9.79 13.72
C GLU A 156 16.12 -9.33 14.23
N GLU A 157 16.08 -8.33 15.11
CA GLU A 157 14.84 -7.70 15.56
C GLU A 157 14.03 -7.14 14.38
N LEU A 158 14.69 -6.49 13.41
CA LEU A 158 14.04 -5.94 12.21
C LEU A 158 13.49 -7.01 11.28
N ILE A 159 14.22 -8.12 11.10
CA ILE A 159 13.72 -9.29 10.36
C ILE A 159 12.48 -9.85 11.06
N SER A 160 12.52 -9.99 12.38
CA SER A 160 11.38 -10.50 13.16
C SER A 160 10.16 -9.59 13.03
N MET A 161 10.35 -8.27 13.12
CA MET A 161 9.27 -7.29 12.90
C MET A 161 8.68 -7.37 11.49
N ALA A 162 9.52 -7.44 10.45
CA ALA A 162 9.07 -7.56 9.07
C ALA A 162 8.29 -8.87 8.83
N ASN A 163 8.78 -9.99 9.36
CA ASN A 163 8.09 -11.28 9.30
C ASN A 163 6.75 -11.26 10.05
N THR A 164 6.68 -10.55 11.18
CA THR A 164 5.44 -10.39 11.95
C THR A 164 4.40 -9.63 11.14
N ILE A 165 4.79 -8.54 10.48
CA ILE A 165 3.90 -7.76 9.59
C ILE A 165 3.43 -8.62 8.42
N GLU A 166 4.35 -9.32 7.75
CA GLU A 166 4.03 -10.23 6.65
C GLU A 166 3.02 -11.30 7.11
N ASN A 167 3.29 -12.01 8.20
CA ASN A 167 2.38 -13.05 8.70
C ASN A 167 1.02 -12.50 9.17
N THR A 168 0.97 -11.26 9.66
CA THR A 168 -0.27 -10.64 10.15
C THR A 168 -1.14 -10.16 9.00
N PHE A 169 -0.54 -9.53 7.99
CA PHE A 169 -1.29 -8.84 6.95
C PHE A 169 -1.40 -9.60 5.63
N ASN A 170 -0.62 -10.66 5.37
CA ASN A 170 -0.63 -11.32 4.06
C ASN A 170 -2.01 -11.80 3.59
N ILE A 171 -2.81 -12.41 4.47
CA ILE A 171 -4.16 -12.89 4.15
C ILE A 171 -5.12 -11.70 3.98
N VAL A 172 -4.93 -10.63 4.75
CA VAL A 172 -5.76 -9.41 4.65
C VAL A 172 -5.49 -8.65 3.36
N LEU A 173 -4.23 -8.63 2.90
CA LEU A 173 -3.82 -7.99 1.65
C LEU A 173 -4.24 -8.80 0.40
N LEU A 174 -4.58 -10.08 0.54
CA LEU A 174 -4.95 -10.94 -0.58
C LEU A 174 -6.27 -10.49 -1.26
N PRO A 175 -7.38 -10.25 -0.53
CA PRO A 175 -8.58 -9.67 -1.11
C PRO A 175 -8.31 -8.32 -1.78
N GLN A 176 -7.52 -7.43 -1.17
CA GLN A 176 -7.20 -6.12 -1.75
C GLN A 176 -6.45 -6.27 -3.09
N PHE A 177 -5.49 -7.19 -3.16
CA PHE A 177 -4.75 -7.52 -4.37
C PHE A 177 -5.66 -8.01 -5.51
N ILE A 178 -6.71 -8.77 -5.20
CA ILE A 178 -7.67 -9.29 -6.20
C ILE A 178 -8.70 -8.21 -6.58
N CYS A 179 -9.20 -7.47 -5.59
CA CYS A 179 -10.29 -6.52 -5.78
C CYS A 179 -9.87 -5.27 -6.53
N TYR A 180 -8.72 -4.64 -6.22
CA TYR A 180 -8.35 -3.38 -6.87
C TYR A 180 -8.25 -3.48 -8.41
N PRO A 181 -7.59 -4.51 -9.01
CA PRO A 181 -7.52 -4.65 -10.45
C PRO A 181 -8.88 -4.95 -11.12
N LEU A 182 -9.77 -5.67 -10.43
CA LEU A 182 -11.13 -5.95 -10.89
C LEU A 182 -11.99 -4.70 -10.86
N ILE A 183 -11.95 -3.96 -9.75
CA ILE A 183 -12.65 -2.68 -9.57
C ILE A 183 -12.24 -1.71 -10.67
N PHE A 184 -10.93 -1.55 -10.90
CA PHE A 184 -10.41 -0.73 -11.99
C PHE A 184 -10.90 -1.18 -13.38
N CYS A 185 -10.96 -2.50 -13.63
CA CYS A 185 -11.45 -3.04 -14.91
C CYS A 185 -12.94 -2.76 -15.13
N PHE A 186 -13.80 -3.07 -14.15
CA PHE A 186 -15.24 -2.90 -14.26
C PHE A 186 -15.64 -1.42 -14.29
N GLN A 187 -14.99 -0.59 -13.48
CA GLN A 187 -15.21 0.85 -13.49
C GLN A 187 -14.77 1.48 -14.81
N GLY A 188 -13.59 1.12 -15.32
CA GLY A 188 -13.12 1.56 -16.62
C GLY A 188 -14.04 1.12 -17.77
N TYR A 189 -14.60 -0.10 -17.70
CA TYR A 189 -15.60 -0.57 -18.66
C TYR A 189 -16.92 0.23 -18.58
N ALA A 190 -17.41 0.52 -17.35
CA ALA A 190 -18.59 1.34 -17.14
C ALA A 190 -18.41 2.76 -17.69
N MET A 191 -17.23 3.36 -17.48
CA MET A 191 -16.85 4.65 -18.03
C MET A 191 -16.90 4.64 -19.57
N LEU A 192 -16.23 3.67 -20.20
CA LEU A 192 -16.18 3.58 -21.67
C LEU A 192 -17.57 3.34 -22.29
N THR A 193 -18.39 2.49 -21.66
CA THR A 193 -19.77 2.25 -22.10
C THR A 193 -20.62 3.51 -22.00
N SER A 194 -20.50 4.25 -20.90
CA SER A 194 -21.22 5.49 -20.68
C SER A 194 -20.85 6.53 -21.74
N MET A 195 -19.56 6.66 -22.07
CA MET A 195 -19.07 7.54 -23.12
C MET A 195 -19.58 7.14 -24.52
N ALA A 196 -19.60 5.84 -24.83
CA ALA A 196 -20.03 5.33 -26.13
C ALA A 196 -21.51 5.61 -26.43
N LYS A 197 -22.36 5.64 -25.40
CA LYS A 197 -23.81 5.91 -25.53
C LYS A 197 -24.16 7.41 -25.64
N THR A 198 -23.17 8.31 -25.70
CA THR A 198 -23.33 9.80 -25.71
C THR A 198 -24.23 10.38 -24.59
N GLN A 199 -24.55 9.58 -23.56
CA GLN A 199 -25.35 9.96 -22.39
C GLN A 199 -24.47 10.40 -21.20
N ALA A 200 -23.15 10.27 -21.30
CA ALA A 200 -22.24 10.61 -20.20
C ALA A 200 -22.10 12.13 -20.03
N SER A 201 -22.58 12.65 -18.91
CA SER A 201 -22.23 14.01 -18.47
C SER A 201 -20.75 14.09 -18.06
N SER A 202 -20.14 15.26 -18.24
CA SER A 202 -18.75 15.53 -17.81
C SER A 202 -18.51 15.21 -16.33
N LEU A 203 -19.52 15.44 -15.48
CA LEU A 203 -19.45 15.09 -14.05
C LEU A 203 -19.38 13.58 -13.80
N GLN A 204 -20.07 12.77 -14.61
CA GLN A 204 -20.04 11.31 -14.48
C GLN A 204 -18.68 10.74 -14.89
N ILE A 205 -18.10 11.26 -15.97
CA ILE A 205 -16.75 10.89 -16.41
C ILE A 205 -15.72 11.30 -15.35
N LEU A 206 -15.84 12.50 -14.78
CA LEU A 206 -14.97 12.96 -13.70
C LEU A 206 -15.03 12.04 -12.48
N TYR A 207 -16.24 11.60 -12.09
CA TYR A 207 -16.40 10.62 -11.01
C TYR A 207 -15.67 9.31 -11.33
N TYR A 208 -15.88 8.72 -12.50
CA TYR A 208 -15.21 7.48 -12.90
C TYR A 208 -13.69 7.60 -12.86
N LEU A 209 -13.13 8.67 -13.44
CA LEU A 209 -11.69 8.94 -13.43
C LEU A 209 -11.14 9.15 -12.01
N SER A 210 -11.85 9.89 -11.16
CA SER A 210 -11.44 10.13 -9.77
C SER A 210 -11.41 8.83 -8.96
N TYR A 211 -12.36 7.92 -9.22
CA TYR A 211 -12.44 6.64 -8.54
C TYR A 211 -11.34 5.66 -9.01
N ASP A 212 -11.07 5.61 -10.32
CA ASP A 212 -9.98 4.78 -10.87
C ASP A 212 -8.62 5.25 -10.37
N THR A 213 -8.36 6.56 -10.39
CA THR A 213 -7.09 7.11 -9.89
C THR A 213 -6.88 6.84 -8.41
N TYR A 214 -7.92 6.88 -7.59
CA TYR A 214 -7.85 6.51 -6.17
C TYR A 214 -7.57 5.03 -5.94
N THR A 215 -8.24 4.16 -6.70
CA THR A 215 -8.02 2.71 -6.65
C THR A 215 -6.59 2.36 -7.04
N LEU A 216 -6.08 2.96 -8.13
CA LEU A 216 -4.71 2.77 -8.58
C LEU A 216 -3.69 3.33 -7.60
N TYR A 217 -4.00 4.45 -6.94
CA TYR A 217 -3.14 5.06 -5.95
C TYR A 217 -2.87 4.12 -4.75
N HIS A 218 -3.90 3.49 -4.20
CA HIS A 218 -3.74 2.53 -3.10
C HIS A 218 -2.96 1.29 -3.51
N LEU A 219 -3.25 0.72 -4.68
CA LEU A 219 -2.48 -0.41 -5.22
C LEU A 219 -1.01 -0.02 -5.45
N PHE A 220 -0.76 1.18 -5.94
CA PHE A 220 0.59 1.71 -6.14
C PHE A 220 1.35 1.86 -4.83
N ILE A 221 0.72 2.39 -3.78
CA ILE A 221 1.35 2.52 -2.45
C ILE A 221 1.90 1.18 -1.98
N PHE A 222 1.08 0.12 -2.00
CA PHE A 222 1.51 -1.21 -1.56
C PHE A 222 2.69 -1.76 -2.37
N CYS A 223 2.63 -1.62 -3.69
CA CYS A 223 3.70 -2.06 -4.58
C CYS A 223 4.99 -1.25 -4.37
N TRP A 224 4.87 0.06 -4.13
CA TRP A 224 5.99 0.96 -3.90
C TRP A 224 6.66 0.70 -2.54
N ILE A 225 5.91 0.60 -1.44
CA ILE A 225 6.50 0.28 -0.12
C ILE A 225 7.12 -1.12 -0.11
N GLY A 226 6.51 -2.08 -0.81
CA GLY A 226 7.06 -3.43 -0.97
C GLY A 226 8.41 -3.42 -1.69
N GLU A 227 8.50 -2.65 -2.78
CA GLU A 227 9.75 -2.44 -3.51
C GLU A 227 10.82 -1.80 -2.63
N GLN A 228 10.47 -0.77 -1.85
CA GLN A 228 11.41 -0.12 -0.94
C GLN A 228 11.95 -1.07 0.14
N LEU A 229 11.08 -1.93 0.70
CA LEU A 229 11.49 -2.94 1.67
C LEU A 229 12.47 -3.94 1.06
N ILE A 230 12.17 -4.43 -0.14
CA ILE A 230 13.04 -5.34 -0.89
C ILE A 230 14.41 -4.68 -1.13
N ASN A 231 14.42 -3.42 -1.55
CA ASN A 231 15.65 -2.69 -1.89
C ASN A 231 16.52 -2.38 -0.67
N GLU A 232 15.95 -1.91 0.43
CA GLU A 232 16.70 -1.68 1.67
C GLU A 232 17.22 -3.00 2.26
N SER A 233 16.43 -4.07 2.21
CA SER A 233 16.88 -5.39 2.64
C SER A 233 18.06 -5.92 1.80
N LYS A 234 18.00 -5.79 0.47
CA LYS A 234 19.11 -6.18 -0.42
C LYS A 234 20.36 -5.31 -0.20
N SER A 235 20.18 -4.02 0.09
CA SER A 235 21.29 -3.09 0.30
C SER A 235 22.12 -3.40 1.55
N ILE A 236 21.51 -4.04 2.55
CA ILE A 236 22.24 -4.55 3.72
C ILE A 236 23.17 -5.68 3.28
N SER A 237 22.68 -6.60 2.46
CA SER A 237 23.44 -7.72 1.92
C SER A 237 24.67 -7.27 1.12
N SER A 238 24.51 -6.29 0.23
CA SER A 238 25.64 -5.71 -0.51
C SER A 238 26.66 -5.03 0.42
N SER A 239 26.17 -4.32 1.44
CA SER A 239 27.05 -3.67 2.43
C SER A 239 27.84 -4.67 3.28
N PHE A 240 27.31 -5.88 3.50
CA PHE A 240 28.06 -6.96 4.13
C PHE A 240 29.20 -7.45 3.24
N TYR A 241 28.97 -7.66 1.94
CA TYR A 241 30.04 -8.04 1.02
C TYR A 241 31.15 -6.99 0.95
N GLU A 242 30.80 -5.70 0.98
CA GLU A 242 31.74 -4.58 1.00
C GLU A 242 32.53 -4.47 2.32
N SER A 243 32.11 -5.15 3.39
CA SER A 243 32.60 -4.88 4.75
C SER A 243 34.02 -5.38 5.08
N SER A 244 34.82 -5.86 4.13
CA SER A 244 36.11 -6.54 4.38
C SER A 244 36.03 -7.50 5.57
N TRP A 245 34.97 -8.31 5.60
CA TRP A 245 34.64 -9.25 6.68
C TRP A 245 35.80 -10.21 7.03
N TYR A 246 36.71 -10.46 6.08
CA TYR A 246 37.92 -11.27 6.27
C TYR A 246 38.98 -10.63 7.17
N ASN A 247 38.92 -9.31 7.41
CA ASN A 247 39.84 -8.61 8.33
C ASN A 247 39.38 -8.62 9.79
N TYR A 248 38.19 -9.17 10.09
CA TYR A 248 37.69 -9.28 11.45
C TYR A 248 38.27 -10.52 12.15
N SER A 249 38.18 -10.54 13.48
CA SER A 249 38.46 -11.76 14.26
C SER A 249 37.57 -12.91 13.82
N TYR A 250 38.07 -14.14 13.94
CA TYR A 250 37.36 -15.37 13.51
C TYR A 250 35.88 -15.41 13.95
N THR A 251 35.61 -15.10 15.21
CA THR A 251 34.25 -15.07 15.79
C THR A 251 33.35 -14.04 15.09
N ASN A 252 33.87 -12.85 14.83
CA ASN A 252 33.13 -11.77 14.17
C ASN A 252 32.89 -12.06 12.69
N SER A 253 33.90 -12.56 11.98
CA SER A 253 33.79 -12.95 10.58
C SER A 253 32.73 -14.03 10.39
N ARG A 254 32.71 -15.04 11.27
CA ARG A 254 31.68 -16.09 11.25
C ARG A 254 30.28 -15.52 11.49
N SER A 255 30.14 -14.58 12.42
CA SER A 255 28.86 -13.94 12.74
C SER A 255 28.36 -13.06 11.60
N LEU A 256 29.25 -12.28 10.98
CA LEU A 256 28.98 -11.49 9.77
C LEU A 256 28.56 -12.38 8.60
N MET A 257 29.20 -13.54 8.42
CA MET A 257 28.88 -14.46 7.33
C MET A 257 27.47 -15.04 7.46
N LEU A 258 27.05 -15.42 8.67
CA LEU A 258 25.68 -15.90 8.93
C LEU A 258 24.64 -14.83 8.57
N ILE A 259 24.92 -13.57 8.89
CA ILE A 259 24.00 -12.48 8.61
C ILE A 259 24.01 -12.09 7.15
N GLY A 260 25.18 -12.07 6.52
CA GLY A 260 25.30 -11.89 5.08
C GLY A 260 24.45 -12.93 4.35
N TYR A 261 24.57 -14.21 4.74
CA TYR A 261 23.72 -15.27 4.21
C TYR A 261 22.23 -15.00 4.43
N ARG A 262 21.82 -14.62 5.65
CA ARG A 262 20.41 -14.29 5.94
C ARG A 262 19.92 -13.07 5.14
N ALA A 263 20.76 -12.07 4.93
CA ALA A 263 20.45 -10.85 4.20
C ALA A 263 20.32 -11.08 2.68
N MET A 264 20.85 -12.19 2.15
CA MET A 264 20.59 -12.61 0.75
C MET A 264 19.12 -12.91 0.50
N GLN A 265 18.35 -13.27 1.53
CA GLN A 265 16.92 -13.45 1.44
C GLN A 265 16.22 -12.12 1.75
N PRO A 266 15.74 -11.38 0.72
CA PRO A 266 15.15 -10.08 0.92
C PRO A 266 13.87 -10.17 1.76
N LEU A 267 13.65 -9.17 2.59
CA LEU A 267 12.36 -8.93 3.23
C LEU A 267 11.36 -8.43 2.19
N TYR A 268 10.13 -8.94 2.23
CA TYR A 268 9.05 -8.57 1.32
C TYR A 268 7.71 -8.71 2.02
N ILE A 269 6.69 -8.10 1.43
CA ILE A 269 5.28 -8.25 1.81
C ILE A 269 4.58 -8.98 0.68
N SER A 270 3.67 -9.89 1.02
CA SER A 270 2.96 -10.68 0.02
C SER A 270 1.45 -10.58 0.15
N ALA A 271 0.75 -10.83 -0.96
CA ALA A 271 -0.66 -11.12 -1.00
C ALA A 271 -0.85 -12.64 -0.87
N GLY A 272 -1.22 -13.12 0.32
CA GLY A 272 -1.51 -14.52 0.61
C GLY A 272 -0.38 -15.50 0.24
N LYS A 273 0.88 -15.06 0.24
CA LYS A 273 2.06 -15.81 -0.26
C LYS A 273 2.03 -16.19 -1.75
N TYR A 274 1.03 -15.74 -2.51
CA TYR A 274 0.93 -15.97 -3.96
C TYR A 274 1.76 -14.97 -4.76
N ALA A 275 1.67 -13.70 -4.40
CA ALA A 275 2.33 -12.60 -5.11
C ALA A 275 3.06 -11.69 -4.13
N ARG A 276 4.26 -11.24 -4.50
CA ARG A 276 5.06 -10.28 -3.71
C ARG A 276 4.81 -8.88 -4.22
N PHE A 277 4.45 -7.94 -3.34
CA PHE A 277 4.27 -6.55 -3.75
C PHE A 277 5.58 -5.96 -4.25
N SER A 278 5.58 -5.53 -5.51
CA SER A 278 6.71 -4.91 -6.21
C SER A 278 6.20 -3.98 -7.31
N LEU A 279 7.03 -3.06 -7.78
CA LEU A 279 6.66 -2.18 -8.90
C LEU A 279 6.45 -2.98 -10.20
N SER A 280 7.16 -4.09 -10.38
CA SER A 280 6.94 -5.00 -11.51
C SER A 280 5.56 -5.65 -11.47
N LEU A 281 5.09 -6.04 -10.28
CA LEU A 281 3.74 -6.59 -10.10
C LEU A 281 2.66 -5.55 -10.42
N PHE A 282 2.84 -4.30 -9.98
CA PHE A 282 1.93 -3.19 -10.32
C PHE A 282 1.74 -3.02 -11.83
N VAL A 283 2.84 -2.97 -12.57
CA VAL A 283 2.81 -2.83 -14.04
C VAL A 283 2.16 -4.05 -14.69
N SER A 284 2.45 -5.25 -14.18
CA SER A 284 1.84 -6.49 -14.66
C SER A 284 0.33 -6.45 -14.48
N LEU A 285 -0.15 -6.08 -13.29
CA LEU A 285 -1.58 -5.97 -12.98
C LEU A 285 -2.28 -4.94 -13.89
N LEU A 286 -1.68 -3.75 -14.06
CA LEU A 286 -2.22 -2.72 -14.94
C LEU A 286 -2.37 -3.22 -16.38
N LYS A 287 -1.35 -3.89 -16.92
CA LYS A 287 -1.40 -4.47 -18.27
C LYS A 287 -2.51 -5.51 -18.38
N THR A 288 -2.65 -6.38 -17.38
CA THR A 288 -3.71 -7.40 -17.39
C THR A 288 -5.10 -6.78 -17.33
N SER A 289 -5.34 -5.80 -16.44
CA SER A 289 -6.64 -5.12 -16.35
C SER A 289 -6.99 -4.37 -17.62
N MET A 290 -6.03 -3.68 -18.25
CA MET A 290 -6.24 -3.02 -19.54
C MET A 290 -6.53 -4.03 -20.66
N GLY A 291 -5.88 -5.20 -20.64
CA GLY A 291 -6.17 -6.30 -21.56
C GLY A 291 -7.60 -6.83 -21.40
N TYR A 292 -8.03 -7.10 -20.17
CA TYR A 292 -9.40 -7.52 -19.87
C TYR A 292 -10.43 -6.46 -20.26
N LEU A 293 -10.19 -5.19 -19.95
CA LEU A 293 -11.06 -4.08 -20.34
C LEU A 293 -11.18 -3.96 -21.86
N SER A 294 -10.07 -4.13 -22.60
CA SER A 294 -10.09 -4.14 -24.07
C SER A 294 -10.90 -5.32 -24.62
N MET A 295 -10.78 -6.50 -24.01
CA MET A 295 -11.56 -7.68 -24.37
C MET A 295 -13.05 -7.48 -24.11
N LEU A 296 -13.44 -6.97 -22.93
CA LEU A 296 -14.83 -6.66 -22.60
C LEU A 296 -15.44 -5.67 -23.58
N ARG A 297 -14.69 -4.61 -23.94
CA ARG A 297 -15.11 -3.63 -24.94
C ARG A 297 -15.29 -4.27 -26.32
N ALA A 298 -14.36 -5.12 -26.76
CA ALA A 298 -14.45 -5.79 -28.05
C ALA A 298 -15.68 -6.71 -28.14
N VAL A 299 -15.99 -7.45 -27.08
CA VAL A 299 -17.19 -8.28 -27.00
C VAL A 299 -18.46 -7.44 -27.06
N GLN A 300 -18.49 -6.32 -26.35
CA GLN A 300 -19.62 -5.39 -26.38
C GLN A 300 -19.87 -4.83 -27.79
N VAL A 301 -18.82 -4.39 -28.49
CA VAL A 301 -18.93 -3.85 -29.86
C VAL A 301 -19.40 -4.93 -30.84
N ARG A 302 -19.00 -6.19 -30.65
CA ARG A 302 -19.43 -7.30 -31.52
C ARG A 302 -20.91 -7.68 -31.35
N ASN A 303 -21.49 -7.40 -30.18
CA ASN A 303 -22.87 -7.75 -29.84
C ASN A 303 -23.87 -6.60 -30.06
N LEU A 304 -23.41 -5.44 -30.55
CA LEU A 304 -24.22 -4.30 -30.99
C LEU A 304 -24.35 -4.31 -32.52
#